data_AF-D8SJC6-F1
#
_entry.id   AF-D8SJC6-F1
#
_cell.length_a   1.000
_cell.length_b   1.000
_cell.length_c   1.000
_cell.angle_alpha   90.00
_cell.angle_beta   90.00
_cell.angle_gamma   90.00
#
_symmetry.space_group_name_H-M   'P 1'
#
loop_
_entity.id
_entity.type
_entity.pdbx_description
1 polymer ?
#
loop_
_entity_poly.entity_id
_entity_poly.type
_entity_poly.pdbx_seq_one_letter_code
_entity_poly.pdbx_strand_id
1 'polypeptide(L)'
;MWAWSFLPPSTNRRDAQVTQGTSITGANTTPESPGGQRFDSVMGVDGALSILADAMAFVQLGFEYMSPDTPKKEIDTIHFTVDGMPGVAYAIGVEIHLSAHFVAELNKKLYDGWSESYFQDLTGKSVDQLWSDYKQKFQ
;
A
#
# COMPACT_ATOMS: atom_id res chain seq x y z
N MET A 1 26.80 -17.14 1.13
CA MET A 1 27.41 -15.95 0.50
C MET A 1 26.24 -15.16 -0.12
N TRP A 2 25.76 -14.16 0.62
CA TRP A 2 25.07 -12.91 0.25
C TRP A 2 24.24 -12.86 -1.06
N ALA A 3 22.92 -12.78 -0.92
CA ALA A 3 22.00 -12.34 -1.98
C ALA A 3 21.00 -11.34 -1.37
N TRP A 4 21.46 -10.10 -1.16
CA TRP A 4 20.65 -8.94 -0.71
C TRP A 4 21.01 -7.69 -1.54
N SER A 5 21.39 -7.86 -2.80
CA SER A 5 22.05 -6.78 -3.59
C SER A 5 21.31 -6.34 -4.86
N PHE A 6 20.01 -6.63 -5.00
CA PHE A 6 19.25 -6.26 -6.20
C PHE A 6 18.23 -5.13 -6.02
N LEU A 7 18.36 -4.30 -4.98
CA LEU A 7 17.63 -3.04 -4.93
C LEU A 7 18.57 -1.92 -5.42
N PRO A 8 18.28 -1.23 -6.54
CA PRO A 8 18.98 0.00 -6.87
C PRO A 8 18.77 1.02 -5.74
N PRO A 9 19.74 1.90 -5.45
CA PRO A 9 19.59 2.90 -4.40
C PRO A 9 18.41 3.80 -4.76
N SER A 10 17.39 3.82 -3.89
CA SER A 10 16.30 4.78 -4.05
C SER A 10 16.85 6.17 -3.77
N THR A 11 16.82 7.03 -4.79
CA THR A 11 17.30 8.40 -4.66
C THR A 11 16.27 9.18 -3.85
N ASN A 12 16.55 9.35 -2.56
CA ASN A 12 15.63 9.94 -1.59
C ASN A 12 15.42 11.44 -1.87
N ARG A 13 14.32 11.79 -2.55
CA ARG A 13 13.73 13.14 -2.54
C ARG A 13 12.55 13.05 -1.57
N ARG A 14 12.47 13.97 -0.61
CA ARG A 14 11.62 13.89 0.62
C ARG A 14 10.12 13.58 0.45
N ASP A 15 9.63 13.51 -0.78
CA ASP A 15 8.22 13.29 -1.12
C ASP A 15 8.02 12.26 -2.27
N ALA A 16 9.12 11.63 -2.74
CA ALA A 16 9.08 10.76 -3.92
C ALA A 16 10.15 9.66 -3.90
N GLN A 17 9.75 8.43 -4.24
CA GLN A 17 10.63 7.29 -4.54
C GLN A 17 10.59 7.00 -6.03
N VAL A 18 11.71 6.59 -6.62
CA VAL A 18 11.78 6.18 -8.03
C VAL A 18 12.24 4.73 -8.10
N THR A 19 11.47 3.88 -8.76
CA THR A 19 11.77 2.47 -8.96
C THR A 19 11.55 2.10 -10.43
N GLN A 20 12.60 1.62 -11.10
CA GLN A 20 12.55 1.17 -12.51
C GLN A 20 11.91 2.16 -13.50
N GLY A 21 12.08 3.47 -13.28
CA GLY A 21 11.53 4.52 -14.15
C GLY A 21 10.14 5.03 -13.74
N THR A 22 9.46 4.37 -12.80
CA THR A 22 8.20 4.84 -12.21
C THR A 22 8.47 5.73 -11.00
N SER A 23 7.88 6.92 -10.97
CA SER A 23 7.87 7.80 -9.81
C SER A 23 6.70 7.47 -8.89
N ILE A 24 6.95 7.19 -7.62
CA ILE A 24 5.92 7.00 -6.61
C ILE A 24 5.97 8.21 -5.69
N THR A 25 4.84 8.90 -5.56
CA THR A 25 4.70 10.06 -4.67
C THR A 25 3.63 9.79 -3.63
N GLY A 26 3.78 10.39 -2.46
CA GLY A 26 2.90 10.11 -1.33
C GLY A 26 2.53 11.37 -0.58
N ALA A 27 1.31 11.41 -0.04
CA ALA A 27 0.87 12.47 0.86
C ALA A 27 -0.06 11.93 1.95
N ASN A 28 0.00 12.54 3.13
CA ASN A 28 -1.07 12.46 4.11
C ASN A 28 -1.85 13.78 4.07
N THR A 29 -3.07 13.75 3.56
CA THR A 29 -3.91 14.96 3.41
C THR A 29 -4.81 15.21 4.60
N THR A 30 -4.71 14.38 5.65
CA THR A 30 -5.44 14.54 6.92
C THR A 30 -4.54 14.32 8.15
N PRO A 31 -3.41 15.05 8.24
CA PRO A 31 -2.44 14.88 9.33
C PRO A 31 -3.01 15.25 10.72
N GLU A 32 -4.11 15.98 10.77
CA GLU A 32 -4.82 16.33 12.00
C GLU A 32 -5.74 15.22 12.54
N SER A 33 -6.09 14.22 11.72
CA SER A 33 -6.94 13.11 12.14
C SER A 33 -6.16 12.12 13.03
N PRO A 34 -6.81 11.39 13.96
CA PRO A 34 -6.13 10.38 14.77
C PRO A 34 -5.41 9.31 13.94
N GLY A 35 -5.99 8.93 12.80
CA GLY A 35 -5.40 7.96 11.88
C GLY A 35 -4.23 8.51 11.09
N GLY A 36 -4.35 9.75 10.59
CA GLY A 36 -3.25 10.44 9.92
C GLY A 36 -2.06 10.64 10.85
N GLN A 37 -2.30 11.09 12.09
CA GLN A 37 -1.26 11.21 13.13
C GLN A 37 -0.58 9.86 13.42
N ARG A 38 -1.39 8.80 13.50
CA ARG A 38 -0.85 7.45 13.74
C ARG A 38 0.00 6.97 12.56
N PHE A 39 -0.47 7.19 11.33
CA PHE A 39 0.27 6.87 10.12
C PHE A 39 1.62 7.59 10.09
N ASP A 40 1.62 8.91 10.30
CA ASP A 40 2.85 9.73 10.30
C ASP A 40 3.82 9.31 11.40
N SER A 41 3.31 8.97 12.58
CA SER A 41 4.13 8.59 13.73
C SER A 41 4.79 7.21 13.60
N VAL A 42 4.21 6.28 12.85
CA VAL A 42 4.67 4.88 12.80
C VAL A 42 5.38 4.55 11.50
N MET A 43 4.81 4.99 10.37
CA MET A 43 5.28 4.63 9.04
C MET A 43 5.80 5.85 8.29
N GLY A 44 5.00 6.94 8.28
CA GLY A 44 5.27 8.11 7.47
C GLY A 44 5.18 7.84 5.96
N VAL A 45 5.16 8.93 5.19
CA VAL A 45 5.10 8.86 3.71
C VAL A 45 6.31 8.08 3.16
N ASP A 46 7.52 8.40 3.60
CA ASP A 46 8.74 7.75 3.10
C ASP A 46 8.71 6.22 3.33
N GLY A 47 8.29 5.78 4.51
CA GLY A 47 8.18 4.36 4.84
C GLY A 47 7.13 3.66 3.96
N ALA A 48 5.98 4.30 3.74
CA ALA A 48 4.95 3.76 2.85
C ALA A 48 5.44 3.66 1.41
N LEU A 49 6.14 4.68 0.90
CA LEU A 49 6.70 4.67 -0.45
C LEU A 49 7.79 3.60 -0.62
N SER A 50 8.62 3.36 0.41
CA SER A 50 9.60 2.27 0.41
C SER A 50 8.92 0.91 0.30
N ILE A 51 7.89 0.65 1.10
CA ILE A 51 7.13 -0.62 1.06
C ILE A 51 6.45 -0.81 -0.30
N LEU A 52 5.87 0.25 -0.86
CA LEU A 52 5.25 0.20 -2.19
C LEU A 52 6.28 -0.11 -3.28
N ALA A 53 7.48 0.49 -3.20
CA ALA A 53 8.58 0.20 -4.10
C ALA A 53 9.03 -1.27 -4.02
N ASP A 54 9.22 -1.80 -2.80
CA ASP A 54 9.61 -3.19 -2.57
C ASP A 54 8.54 -4.17 -3.09
N ALA A 55 7.26 -3.90 -2.81
CA ALA A 55 6.15 -4.72 -3.28
C ALA A 55 6.05 -4.71 -4.81
N MET A 56 6.25 -3.56 -5.45
CA MET A 56 6.25 -3.43 -6.90
C MET A 56 7.39 -4.24 -7.53
N ALA A 57 8.61 -4.14 -6.97
CA ALA A 57 9.75 -4.93 -7.42
C ALA A 57 9.50 -6.44 -7.26
N PHE A 58 8.88 -6.87 -6.17
CA PHE A 58 8.51 -8.26 -5.95
C PHE A 58 7.51 -8.78 -6.99
N VAL A 59 6.46 -8.00 -7.28
CA VAL A 59 5.44 -8.37 -8.28
C VAL A 59 6.07 -8.46 -9.67
N GLN A 60 6.92 -7.49 -10.04
CA GLN A 60 7.63 -7.48 -11.31
C GLN A 60 8.56 -8.69 -11.45
N LEU A 61 9.31 -9.03 -10.41
CA LEU A 61 10.15 -10.22 -10.38
C LEU A 61 9.31 -11.50 -10.62
N GLY A 62 8.13 -11.58 -10.01
CA GLY A 62 7.20 -12.70 -10.22
C GLY A 62 6.71 -12.79 -11.67
N PHE A 63 6.31 -11.68 -12.28
CA PHE A 63 5.85 -11.65 -13.68
C PHE A 63 6.97 -11.94 -14.67
N GLU A 64 8.16 -11.38 -14.46
CA GLU A 64 9.34 -11.66 -15.29
C GLU A 64 9.71 -13.14 -15.27
N TYR A 65 9.64 -13.77 -14.09
CA TYR A 65 9.89 -15.19 -13.95
C TYR A 65 8.84 -16.05 -14.67
N MET A 66 7.57 -15.68 -14.57
CA MET A 66 6.46 -16.50 -15.08
C MET A 66 6.12 -16.28 -16.55
N SER A 67 6.32 -15.07 -17.08
CA SER A 67 5.91 -14.69 -18.43
C SER A 67 6.76 -13.52 -18.93
N PRO A 68 8.03 -13.76 -19.28
CA PRO A 68 8.99 -12.71 -19.63
C PRO A 68 8.57 -11.90 -20.86
N ASP A 69 7.82 -12.52 -21.77
CA ASP A 69 7.39 -11.91 -23.03
C ASP A 69 6.09 -11.10 -22.91
N THR A 70 5.43 -11.10 -21.74
CA THR A 70 4.19 -10.36 -21.52
C THR A 70 4.48 -8.85 -21.54
N PRO A 71 3.86 -8.07 -22.44
CA PRO A 71 4.03 -6.62 -22.47
C PRO A 71 3.67 -6.01 -21.11
N LYS A 72 4.63 -5.29 -20.52
CA LYS A 72 4.41 -4.57 -19.27
C LYS A 72 3.75 -3.23 -19.58
N LYS A 73 2.70 -2.90 -18.84
CA LYS A 73 2.15 -1.55 -18.88
C LYS A 73 3.17 -0.61 -18.25
N GLU A 74 3.69 0.32 -19.04
CA GLU A 74 4.53 1.40 -18.51
C GLU A 74 3.66 2.36 -17.71
N ILE A 75 4.09 2.63 -16.49
CA ILE A 75 3.44 3.57 -15.58
C ILE A 75 4.50 4.58 -15.19
N ASP A 76 4.29 5.84 -15.56
CA ASP A 76 5.24 6.91 -15.25
C ASP A 76 5.16 7.33 -13.78
N THR A 77 3.94 7.36 -13.22
CA THR A 77 3.71 7.86 -11.86
C THR A 77 2.63 7.08 -11.11
N ILE A 78 2.82 6.87 -9.82
CA ILE A 78 1.83 6.37 -8.85
C ILE A 78 1.67 7.42 -7.73
N HIS A 79 0.42 7.68 -7.33
CA HIS A 79 0.08 8.60 -6.23
C HIS A 79 -0.54 7.84 -5.07
N PHE A 80 0.15 7.81 -3.93
CA PHE A 80 -0.36 7.27 -2.67
C PHE A 80 -0.90 8.40 -1.80
N THR A 81 -2.13 8.28 -1.29
CA THR A 81 -2.72 9.28 -0.42
C THR A 81 -3.34 8.64 0.81
N VAL A 82 -3.05 9.19 1.99
CA VAL A 82 -3.82 8.95 3.21
C VAL A 82 -4.84 10.07 3.36
N ASP A 83 -6.13 9.74 3.34
CA ASP A 83 -7.22 10.72 3.39
C ASP A 83 -8.41 10.27 4.26
N GLY A 84 -9.33 11.20 4.52
CA GLY A 84 -10.54 10.98 5.30
C GLY A 84 -11.68 10.40 4.46
N MET A 85 -11.52 9.16 4.00
CA MET A 85 -12.53 8.47 3.18
C MET A 85 -13.21 7.29 3.91
N PRO A 86 -14.43 6.88 3.52
CA PRO A 86 -15.05 5.67 4.06
C PRO A 86 -14.35 4.40 3.55
N GLY A 87 -14.54 3.29 4.25
CA GLY A 87 -13.96 2.00 3.89
C GLY A 87 -12.50 1.85 4.31
N VAL A 88 -11.79 0.91 3.69
CA VAL A 88 -10.40 0.54 4.06
C VAL A 88 -9.39 1.28 3.19
N ALA A 89 -9.43 0.97 1.89
CA ALA A 89 -8.53 1.48 0.87
C ALA A 89 -9.16 1.23 -0.50
N TYR A 90 -8.78 2.01 -1.51
CA TYR A 90 -9.08 1.69 -2.91
C TYR A 90 -7.94 2.12 -3.82
N ALA A 91 -7.93 1.55 -5.02
CA ALA A 91 -7.05 1.99 -6.09
C ALA A 91 -7.86 2.28 -7.35
N ILE A 92 -7.55 3.37 -8.03
CA ILE A 92 -8.16 3.75 -9.31
C ILE A 92 -7.10 4.39 -10.21
N GLY A 93 -6.94 3.86 -11.42
CA GLY A 93 -5.90 4.34 -12.33
C GLY A 93 -4.51 4.18 -11.72
N VAL A 94 -3.88 5.30 -11.38
CA VAL A 94 -2.55 5.39 -10.75
C VAL A 94 -2.61 5.84 -9.29
N GLU A 95 -3.82 6.02 -8.75
CA GLU A 95 -4.04 6.51 -7.39
C GLU A 95 -4.33 5.34 -6.45
N ILE A 96 -3.71 5.39 -5.27
CA ILE A 96 -3.92 4.47 -4.16
C ILE A 96 -4.31 5.32 -2.96
N HIS A 97 -5.51 5.08 -2.42
CA HIS A 97 -6.02 5.79 -1.26
C HIS A 97 -6.08 4.85 -0.06
N LEU A 98 -5.65 5.32 1.10
CA LEU A 98 -5.77 4.65 2.40
C LEU A 98 -6.62 5.50 3.34
N SER A 99 -7.65 4.89 3.94
CA SER A 99 -8.53 5.59 4.87
C SER A 99 -7.86 5.83 6.22
N ALA A 100 -7.69 7.10 6.58
CA ALA A 100 -7.28 7.49 7.92
C ALA A 100 -8.32 7.04 8.98
N HIS A 101 -9.60 6.96 8.64
CA HIS A 101 -10.62 6.45 9.56
C HIS A 101 -10.38 4.97 9.89
N PHE A 102 -10.09 4.16 8.87
CA PHE A 102 -9.77 2.75 9.09
C PHE A 102 -8.50 2.57 9.92
N VAL A 103 -7.44 3.34 9.64
CA VAL A 103 -6.19 3.30 10.42
C VAL A 103 -6.47 3.61 11.89
N ALA A 104 -7.30 4.61 12.18
CA ALA A 104 -7.65 4.98 13.55
C ALA A 104 -8.41 3.86 14.28
N GLU A 105 -9.44 3.29 13.65
CA GLU A 105 -10.27 2.26 14.27
C GLU A 105 -9.52 0.93 14.44
N LEU A 106 -8.73 0.52 13.44
CA LEU A 106 -7.87 -0.65 13.58
C LEU A 106 -6.87 -0.46 14.71
N ASN A 107 -6.23 0.71 14.78
CA ASN A 107 -5.26 1.00 15.84
C ASN A 107 -5.87 0.89 17.24
N LYS A 108 -7.12 1.31 17.45
CA LYS A 108 -7.83 1.15 18.74
C LYS A 108 -7.98 -0.33 19.12
N LYS A 109 -8.31 -1.20 18.15
CA LYS A 109 -8.49 -2.64 18.38
C LYS A 109 -7.18 -3.38 18.64
N LEU A 110 -6.06 -2.87 18.13
CA LEU A 110 -4.74 -3.49 18.30
C LEU A 110 -4.17 -3.36 19.73
N TYR A 111 -4.83 -2.64 20.64
CA TYR A 111 -4.34 -2.42 22.01
C TYR A 111 -4.08 -3.74 22.77
N ASP A 112 -5.00 -4.70 22.67
CA ASP A 112 -4.91 -6.00 23.37
C ASP A 112 -4.26 -7.11 22.52
N GLY A 113 -3.75 -6.77 21.33
CA GLY A 113 -3.13 -7.69 20.39
C GLY A 113 -3.86 -7.81 19.05
N TRP A 114 -3.35 -8.69 18.20
CA TRP A 114 -3.85 -8.92 16.84
C TRP A 114 -4.94 -10.01 16.82
N SER A 115 -6.04 -9.73 16.09
CA SER A 115 -7.04 -10.73 15.68
C SER A 115 -7.53 -10.42 14.26
N GLU A 116 -7.64 -11.46 13.44
CA GLU A 116 -8.20 -11.37 12.09
C GLU A 116 -9.68 -10.93 12.10
N SER A 117 -10.41 -11.25 13.18
CA SER A 117 -11.83 -10.87 13.34
C SER A 117 -12.06 -9.36 13.28
N TYR A 118 -11.03 -8.54 13.51
CA TYR A 118 -11.14 -7.09 13.41
C TYR A 118 -11.54 -6.63 12.01
N PHE A 119 -11.19 -7.36 10.96
CA PHE A 119 -11.67 -7.03 9.61
C PHE A 119 -13.18 -7.19 9.49
N GLN A 120 -13.75 -8.24 10.10
CA GLN A 120 -15.19 -8.42 10.13
C GLN A 120 -15.87 -7.33 10.95
N ASP A 121 -15.32 -6.99 12.12
CA ASP A 121 -15.87 -5.93 12.97
C ASP A 121 -15.86 -4.57 12.27
N LEU A 122 -14.80 -4.25 11.53
CA LEU A 122 -14.58 -2.93 10.93
C LEU A 122 -15.22 -2.78 9.54
N THR A 123 -15.32 -3.88 8.78
CA THR A 123 -15.77 -3.85 7.38
C THR A 123 -17.08 -4.58 7.14
N GLY A 124 -17.58 -5.32 8.14
CA GLY A 124 -18.73 -6.23 8.02
C GLY A 124 -18.42 -7.54 7.29
N LYS A 125 -17.17 -7.76 6.86
CA LYS A 125 -16.74 -8.95 6.10
C LYS A 125 -15.46 -9.56 6.68
N SER A 126 -15.40 -10.89 6.73
CA SER A 126 -14.14 -11.58 7.04
C SER A 126 -13.13 -11.42 5.91
N VAL A 127 -11.85 -11.65 6.21
CA VAL A 127 -10.77 -11.67 5.19
C VAL A 127 -11.09 -12.68 4.08
N ASP A 128 -11.61 -13.86 4.42
CA ASP A 128 -12.03 -14.87 3.45
C ASP A 128 -13.12 -14.36 2.48
N GLN A 129 -14.11 -13.62 3.00
CA GLN A 129 -15.16 -13.04 2.18
C GLN A 129 -14.60 -11.95 1.26
N LEU A 130 -13.75 -11.06 1.79
CA LEU A 130 -13.08 -10.03 0.99
C LEU A 130 -12.25 -10.64 -0.14
N TRP A 131 -11.53 -11.72 0.15
CA TRP A 131 -10.74 -12.45 -0.84
C TRP A 131 -11.61 -13.18 -1.88
N SER A 132 -12.72 -13.78 -1.44
CA SER A 132 -13.69 -14.41 -2.34
C SER A 132 -14.29 -13.40 -3.31
N ASP A 133 -14.74 -12.25 -2.80
CA ASP A 133 -15.32 -11.16 -3.61
C ASP A 133 -14.30 -10.61 -4.62
N TYR A 134 -13.03 -10.46 -4.21
CA TYR A 134 -11.95 -10.05 -5.11
C TYR A 134 -11.80 -11.03 -6.28
N LYS A 135 -11.69 -12.34 -6.01
CA LYS A 135 -11.53 -13.34 -7.06
C LYS A 135 -12.70 -13.34 -8.04
N GLN A 136 -13.94 -13.21 -7.55
CA GLN A 136 -15.13 -13.19 -8.41
C GLN A 136 -15.14 -11.98 -9.38
N LYS A 137 -14.52 -10.86 -9.00
CA LYS A 137 -14.48 -9.66 -9.84
C LYS A 137 -13.46 -9.77 -10.99
N PHE A 138 -12.45 -10.62 -10.85
CA PHE A 138 -11.31 -10.69 -11.79
C PHE A 138 -11.05 -12.10 -12.34
N GLN A 139 -11.94 -13.05 -12.09
CA GLN A 139 -12.08 -14.32 -12.82
C GLN A 139 -13.01 -14.12 -14.02
#